data_AF-A0A7X3QC93-F1
#
_entry.id   AF-A0A7X3QC93-F1
#
_cell.length_a   1.000
_cell.length_b   1.000
_cell.length_c   1.000
_cell.angle_alpha   90.00
_cell.angle_beta   90.00
_cell.angle_gamma   90.00
#
_symmetry.space_group_name_H-M   'P 1'
#
loop_
_entity.id
_entity.type
_entity.pdbx_description
1 polymer ?
#
loop_
_entity_poly.entity_id
_entity_poly.type
_entity_poly.pdbx_seq_one_letter_code
_entity_poly.pdbx_strand_id
1 'polypeptide(L)'
;MVVSEGASCSMAAASSRTRRRIRSAEKRGAGDVSFATMKQAGYYTRAAAGRPVAPLALALLLLAAAASPAAGQPDAADRHADLRWFFEAANPEDNDVAETALEQIAPLWRDGYAMILRDMLRLMQPPAPPRPTVDISDPNRPQPAFEYTIRREHPSTKVWRRFMKFAEDQTGERFRGEFDRLQQWIWSLPYEPHPDYALFKGEWFAAIDTRFRQFFPRGVQATIRLDEIDWGGVVVNGIPPLEYPETLAAADADYLDDDHIVFGIAVDGETRAYPKRILAWHEMALDRLGGLELTIVYCTLCGTVIPYESVVDGQHIKIGTSGFLYRSNKLMFDHETRSLWNTFEGVPVVGPL
;
A
#
# COMPACT_ATOMS: atom_id res chain seq x y z
N MET A 1 -45.03 19.69 -13.73
CA MET A 1 -44.07 19.96 -14.82
C MET A 1 -42.77 19.23 -14.42
N VAL A 2 -42.75 17.90 -14.33
CA VAL A 2 -42.45 16.93 -15.41
C VAL A 2 -41.68 17.54 -16.57
N VAL A 3 -40.38 17.21 -16.66
CA VAL A 3 -39.75 16.74 -17.91
C VAL A 3 -38.70 15.69 -17.52
N SER A 4 -38.89 14.51 -18.11
CA SER A 4 -38.03 13.34 -18.15
C SER A 4 -37.44 13.20 -19.55
N GLU A 5 -36.19 12.76 -19.68
CA GLU A 5 -35.59 12.04 -20.82
C GLU A 5 -34.18 11.63 -20.37
N GLY A 6 -33.65 10.42 -20.51
CA GLY A 6 -33.98 9.34 -21.44
C GLY A 6 -32.72 9.02 -22.26
N ALA A 7 -31.79 8.22 -21.70
CA ALA A 7 -30.70 7.64 -22.47
C ALA A 7 -30.43 6.21 -21.99
N SER A 8 -30.93 5.25 -22.78
CA SER A 8 -30.60 3.84 -22.68
C SER A 8 -29.24 3.56 -23.31
N CYS A 9 -28.39 2.81 -22.62
CA CYS A 9 -27.38 1.99 -23.30
C CYS A 9 -27.27 0.64 -22.57
N SER A 10 -27.57 -0.41 -23.33
CA SER A 10 -27.50 -1.82 -22.96
C SER A 10 -26.06 -2.24 -22.64
N MET A 11 -25.83 -2.86 -21.49
CA MET A 11 -24.66 -3.73 -21.29
C MET A 11 -25.10 -5.16 -21.00
N ALA A 12 -24.45 -6.05 -21.73
CA ALA A 12 -24.70 -7.47 -21.83
C ALA A 12 -24.50 -8.19 -20.49
N ALA A 13 -25.25 -9.29 -20.36
CA ALA A 13 -25.09 -10.26 -19.29
C ALA A 13 -23.66 -10.85 -19.29
N ALA A 14 -22.98 -10.74 -18.15
CA ALA A 14 -21.77 -11.49 -17.86
C ALA A 14 -21.89 -12.10 -16.44
N SER A 15 -22.13 -13.41 -16.43
CA SER A 15 -21.75 -14.42 -15.43
C SER A 15 -21.67 -13.99 -13.95
N SER A 16 -22.64 -14.46 -13.17
CA SER A 16 -22.65 -14.48 -11.70
C SER A 16 -21.46 -15.24 -11.10
N ARG A 17 -20.44 -14.50 -10.65
CA ARG A 17 -19.64 -14.89 -9.48
C ARG A 17 -19.99 -13.93 -8.35
N THR A 18 -20.63 -14.46 -7.32
CA THR A 18 -21.06 -13.74 -6.12
C THR A 18 -19.85 -13.10 -5.44
N ARG A 19 -19.59 -11.81 -5.71
CA ARG A 19 -18.66 -11.00 -4.91
C ARG A 19 -19.31 -10.76 -3.55
N ARG A 20 -18.79 -11.40 -2.51
CA ARG A 20 -19.27 -11.23 -1.13
C ARG A 20 -18.67 -9.94 -0.58
N ARG A 21 -19.52 -9.05 -0.06
CA ARG A 21 -19.14 -7.73 0.46
C ARG A 21 -19.46 -7.66 1.94
N ILE A 22 -18.62 -7.00 2.73
CA ILE A 22 -19.09 -6.47 4.00
C ILE A 22 -20.16 -5.43 3.69
N ARG A 23 -21.32 -5.56 4.34
CA ARG A 23 -22.41 -4.60 4.12
C ARG A 23 -22.04 -3.29 4.81
N SER A 24 -22.05 -2.21 4.03
CA SER A 24 -22.29 -0.89 4.62
C SER A 24 -23.68 -0.92 5.28
N ALA A 25 -23.82 -0.30 6.45
CA ALA A 25 -25.01 -0.36 7.32
C ALA A 25 -26.32 0.19 6.69
N GLU A 26 -26.32 0.51 5.40
CA GLU A 26 -27.41 1.19 4.70
C GLU A 26 -28.59 0.27 4.28
N LYS A 27 -28.50 -1.06 4.45
CA LYS A 27 -29.56 -1.99 3.97
C LYS A 27 -29.85 -3.20 4.87
N ARG A 28 -30.60 -2.98 5.95
CA ARG A 28 -31.67 -3.87 6.46
C ARG A 28 -32.85 -2.99 6.92
N GLY A 29 -34.08 -3.47 6.77
CA GLY A 29 -35.27 -2.62 6.62
C GLY A 29 -35.68 -1.79 7.84
N ALA A 30 -36.23 -0.59 7.53
CA ALA A 30 -36.98 0.31 8.41
C ALA A 30 -36.27 0.77 9.69
N GLY A 31 -35.13 1.43 9.53
CA GLY A 31 -34.59 2.42 10.45
C GLY A 31 -33.81 3.44 9.62
N ASP A 32 -34.19 4.72 9.66
CA ASP A 32 -33.57 5.76 8.83
C ASP A 32 -32.08 5.92 9.16
N VAL A 33 -31.19 5.44 8.29
CA VAL A 33 -29.76 5.79 8.33
C VAL A 33 -29.60 7.10 7.57
N SER A 34 -29.51 8.21 8.30
CA SER A 34 -29.28 9.54 7.73
C SER A 34 -27.80 9.89 7.78
N PHE A 35 -27.18 10.12 6.62
CA PHE A 35 -25.81 10.61 6.50
C PHE A 35 -25.79 12.11 6.20
N ALA A 36 -25.11 12.90 7.03
CA ALA A 36 -24.76 14.28 6.70
C ALA A 36 -23.30 14.31 6.20
N THR A 37 -23.10 14.55 4.90
CA THR A 37 -21.76 14.79 4.31
C THR A 37 -21.60 16.29 4.07
N MET A 38 -20.54 16.91 4.59
CA MET A 38 -20.21 18.31 4.31
C MET A 38 -18.72 18.52 3.97
N LYS A 39 -18.48 19.47 3.07
CA LYS A 39 -17.20 19.78 2.40
C LYS A 39 -16.02 19.90 3.37
N GLN A 40 -14.93 19.20 3.04
CA GLN A 40 -13.62 19.33 3.69
C GLN A 40 -12.79 20.46 3.06
N ALA A 41 -12.22 21.34 3.90
CA ALA A 41 -11.13 22.23 3.52
C ALA A 41 -9.78 21.50 3.70
N GLY A 42 -8.95 21.53 2.66
CA GLY A 42 -7.67 20.82 2.61
C GLY A 42 -6.59 21.48 3.47
N TYR A 43 -5.94 20.68 4.30
CA TYR A 43 -4.70 21.05 5.00
C TYR A 43 -3.64 19.99 4.70
N TYR A 44 -2.58 20.39 3.99
CA TYR A 44 -1.39 19.56 3.78
C TYR A 44 -0.50 19.62 5.01
N THR A 45 -0.26 18.49 5.67
CA THR A 45 0.79 18.36 6.69
C THR A 45 2.02 17.68 6.08
N ARG A 46 3.18 18.26 6.40
CA ARG A 46 4.53 17.86 5.97
C ARG A 46 4.79 16.40 6.37
N ALA A 47 5.11 15.54 5.39
CA ALA A 47 5.60 14.20 5.66
C ALA A 47 6.86 14.28 6.55
N ALA A 48 6.83 13.60 7.69
CA ALA A 48 8.00 13.44 8.54
C ALA A 48 9.06 12.65 7.78
N ALA A 49 10.29 13.17 7.75
CA ALA A 49 11.43 12.50 7.17
C ALA A 49 11.67 11.18 7.90
N GLY A 50 11.47 10.05 7.20
CA GLY A 50 11.78 8.72 7.71
C GLY A 50 13.27 8.61 8.05
N ARG A 51 13.58 7.94 9.17
CA ARG A 51 14.94 7.58 9.57
C ARG A 51 15.55 6.66 8.49
N PRO A 52 16.88 6.72 8.25
CA PRO A 52 17.51 5.83 7.28
C PRO A 52 17.30 4.38 7.70
N VAL A 53 16.72 3.58 6.80
CA VAL A 53 16.65 2.13 6.92
C VAL A 53 18.09 1.63 6.89
N ALA A 54 18.51 0.88 7.91
CA ALA A 54 19.81 0.20 7.97
C ALA A 54 20.02 -0.67 6.72
N PRO A 55 21.27 -0.94 6.29
CA PRO A 55 21.53 -1.66 5.04
C PRO A 55 20.79 -3.00 5.05
N LEU A 56 20.04 -3.25 3.96
CA LEU A 56 19.38 -4.50 3.61
C LEU A 56 20.42 -5.65 3.51
N ALA A 57 20.94 -6.11 4.63
CA ALA A 57 21.94 -7.17 4.67
C ALA A 57 21.34 -8.57 4.94
N LEU A 58 20.01 -8.71 5.07
CA LEU A 58 19.43 -9.95 5.58
C LEU A 58 18.13 -10.41 4.89
N ALA A 59 18.03 -10.30 3.57
CA ALA A 59 16.97 -10.96 2.78
C ALA A 59 17.46 -12.18 1.98
N LEU A 60 18.77 -12.48 2.00
CA LEU A 60 19.37 -13.55 1.18
C LEU A 60 19.08 -14.98 1.67
N LEU A 61 18.62 -15.16 2.91
CA LEU A 61 18.71 -16.47 3.59
C LEU A 61 17.45 -17.34 3.62
N LEU A 62 16.33 -16.97 2.97
CA LEU A 62 15.09 -17.76 3.07
C LEU A 62 14.39 -18.13 1.75
N LEU A 63 14.96 -17.84 0.57
CA LEU A 63 14.44 -18.38 -0.69
C LEU A 63 15.00 -19.77 -1.05
N ALA A 64 15.92 -20.31 -0.24
CA ALA A 64 16.49 -21.63 -0.43
C ALA A 64 15.74 -22.69 0.41
N ALA A 65 14.59 -23.18 -0.07
CA ALA A 65 14.15 -24.58 0.07
C ALA A 65 12.69 -24.77 -0.37
N ALA A 66 12.49 -25.03 -1.65
CA ALA A 66 11.42 -25.91 -2.11
C ALA A 66 11.79 -26.46 -3.51
N ALA A 67 12.92 -27.16 -3.60
CA ALA A 67 13.12 -28.10 -4.69
C ALA A 67 12.17 -29.29 -4.47
N SER A 68 10.97 -29.22 -5.03
CA SER A 68 10.15 -30.43 -5.20
C SER A 68 10.78 -31.28 -6.31
N PRO A 69 11.03 -32.59 -6.11
CA PRO A 69 11.41 -33.46 -7.20
C PRO A 69 10.17 -33.82 -8.02
N ALA A 70 10.36 -33.95 -9.33
CA ALA A 70 9.44 -34.46 -10.34
C ALA A 70 8.33 -33.52 -10.85
N ALA A 71 8.74 -32.53 -11.64
CA ALA A 71 8.04 -32.16 -12.87
C ALA A 71 9.06 -32.20 -14.00
N GLY A 72 8.68 -32.67 -15.19
CA GLY A 72 9.57 -32.67 -16.37
C GLY A 72 10.22 -31.30 -16.58
N GLN A 73 11.39 -31.24 -17.20
CA GLN A 73 12.06 -29.97 -17.50
C GLN A 73 11.02 -29.02 -18.13
N PRO A 74 10.71 -27.88 -17.50
CA PRO A 74 9.79 -26.93 -18.11
C PRO A 74 10.34 -26.55 -19.48
N ASP A 75 9.44 -26.41 -20.44
CA ASP A 75 9.78 -25.95 -21.79
C ASP A 75 10.63 -24.67 -21.66
N ALA A 76 11.55 -24.45 -22.59
CA ALA A 76 12.41 -23.27 -22.54
C ALA A 76 11.61 -21.96 -22.45
N ALA A 77 10.37 -21.94 -22.97
CA ALA A 77 9.42 -20.83 -22.89
C ALA A 77 8.79 -20.62 -21.49
N ASP A 78 8.75 -21.65 -20.65
CA ASP A 78 8.22 -21.60 -19.28
C ASP A 78 9.31 -21.36 -18.23
N ARG A 79 10.55 -21.10 -18.66
CA ARG A 79 11.63 -20.72 -17.75
C ARG A 79 11.47 -19.26 -17.32
N HIS A 80 11.50 -19.05 -16.02
CA HIS A 80 11.47 -17.75 -15.37
C HIS A 80 12.82 -17.48 -14.68
N ALA A 81 13.20 -16.20 -14.55
CA ALA A 81 14.40 -15.81 -13.83
C ALA A 81 14.25 -16.13 -12.33
N ASP A 82 15.27 -16.71 -11.69
CA ASP A 82 15.22 -16.96 -10.25
C ASP A 82 15.16 -15.64 -9.49
N LEU A 83 14.21 -15.51 -8.55
CA LEU A 83 14.04 -14.31 -7.73
C LEU A 83 15.32 -13.93 -6.98
N ARG A 84 16.16 -14.90 -6.60
CA ARG A 84 17.43 -14.65 -5.88
C ARG A 84 18.35 -13.71 -6.65
N TRP A 85 18.37 -13.81 -7.99
CA TRP A 85 19.21 -12.94 -8.81
C TRP A 85 18.79 -11.47 -8.71
N PHE A 86 17.50 -11.16 -8.50
CA PHE A 86 17.08 -9.77 -8.31
C PHE A 86 17.63 -9.19 -7.00
N PHE A 87 17.67 -9.98 -5.92
CA PHE A 87 18.27 -9.57 -4.66
C PHE A 87 19.80 -9.44 -4.76
N GLU A 88 20.47 -10.35 -5.46
CA GLU A 88 21.91 -10.28 -5.71
C GLU A 88 22.26 -9.07 -6.60
N ALA A 89 21.45 -8.78 -7.62
CA ALA A 89 21.61 -7.60 -8.47
C ALA A 89 21.44 -6.28 -7.70
N ALA A 90 20.69 -6.29 -6.59
CA ALA A 90 20.54 -5.16 -5.69
C ALA A 90 21.72 -4.99 -4.72
N ASN A 91 22.73 -5.86 -4.74
CA ASN A 91 23.91 -5.74 -3.87
C ASN A 91 24.68 -4.44 -4.20
N PRO A 92 24.83 -3.51 -3.23
CA PRO A 92 25.56 -2.28 -3.45
C PRO A 92 27.09 -2.43 -3.26
N GLU A 93 27.52 -3.45 -2.53
CA GLU A 93 28.91 -3.64 -2.11
C GLU A 93 29.73 -4.38 -3.17
N ASP A 94 29.16 -5.46 -3.72
CA ASP A 94 29.82 -6.32 -4.70
C ASP A 94 29.23 -6.09 -6.10
N ASN A 95 30.05 -5.54 -7.00
CA ASN A 95 29.65 -5.31 -8.39
C ASN A 95 29.62 -6.59 -9.20
N ASP A 96 30.57 -7.49 -8.99
CA ASP A 96 30.71 -8.67 -9.84
C ASP A 96 29.55 -9.62 -9.58
N VAL A 97 29.15 -9.78 -8.31
CA VAL A 97 27.91 -10.51 -7.95
C VAL A 97 26.69 -9.87 -8.60
N ALA A 98 26.57 -8.54 -8.51
CA ALA A 98 25.40 -7.86 -9.03
C ALA A 98 25.29 -7.92 -10.56
N GLU A 99 26.39 -7.71 -11.29
CA GLU A 99 26.41 -7.82 -12.75
C GLU A 99 26.21 -9.27 -13.21
N THR A 100 26.84 -10.25 -12.54
CA THR A 100 26.60 -11.68 -12.82
C THR A 100 25.12 -12.04 -12.67
N ALA A 101 24.45 -11.54 -11.63
CA ALA A 101 23.03 -11.77 -11.44
C ALA A 101 22.17 -11.13 -12.54
N LEU A 102 22.51 -9.92 -13.00
CA LEU A 102 21.85 -9.29 -14.15
C LEU A 102 22.07 -10.06 -15.45
N GLU A 103 23.26 -10.62 -15.67
CA GLU A 103 23.54 -11.50 -16.82
C GLU A 103 22.68 -12.77 -16.80
N GLN A 104 22.33 -13.30 -15.62
CA GLN A 104 21.39 -14.42 -15.50
C GLN A 104 19.93 -14.01 -15.76
N ILE A 105 19.55 -12.79 -15.37
CA ILE A 105 18.18 -12.26 -15.57
C ILE A 105 17.94 -11.91 -17.04
N ALA A 106 18.89 -11.24 -17.70
CA ALA A 106 18.76 -10.68 -19.05
C ALA A 106 18.17 -11.66 -20.09
N PRO A 107 18.69 -12.89 -20.29
CA PRO A 107 18.16 -13.80 -21.30
C PRO A 107 16.74 -14.32 -20.99
N LEU A 108 16.26 -14.15 -19.76
CA LEU A 108 14.94 -14.59 -19.29
C LEU A 108 14.00 -13.41 -19.04
N TRP A 109 14.42 -12.19 -19.39
CA TRP A 109 13.68 -10.97 -19.12
C TRP A 109 12.29 -10.99 -19.76
N ARG A 110 11.32 -10.49 -19.00
CA ARG A 110 9.97 -10.18 -19.46
C ARG A 110 9.61 -8.82 -18.87
N ASP A 111 8.94 -7.97 -19.64
CA ASP A 111 8.68 -6.59 -19.21
C ASP A 111 7.90 -6.51 -17.89
N GLY A 112 7.03 -7.49 -17.59
CA GLY A 112 6.36 -7.59 -16.30
C GLY A 112 7.28 -7.77 -15.09
N TYR A 113 8.55 -8.15 -15.28
CA TYR A 113 9.55 -8.24 -14.19
C TYR A 113 10.04 -6.86 -13.74
N ALA A 114 9.82 -5.81 -14.53
CA ALA A 114 10.15 -4.44 -14.12
C ALA A 114 9.40 -4.01 -12.85
N MET A 115 8.27 -4.65 -12.52
CA MET A 115 7.56 -4.46 -11.24
C MET A 115 8.42 -4.79 -10.02
N ILE A 116 9.29 -5.81 -10.13
CA ILE A 116 10.26 -6.18 -9.09
C ILE A 116 11.25 -5.03 -8.90
N LEU A 117 11.87 -4.57 -10.00
CA LEU A 117 12.81 -3.44 -9.96
C LEU A 117 12.15 -2.19 -9.39
N ARG A 118 10.91 -1.90 -9.77
CA ARG A 118 10.14 -0.75 -9.26
C ARG A 118 9.96 -0.82 -7.75
N ASP A 119 9.55 -1.96 -7.20
CA ASP A 119 9.36 -2.11 -5.75
C ASP A 119 10.70 -2.01 -5.00
N MET A 120 11.78 -2.52 -5.59
CA MET A 120 13.13 -2.39 -5.05
C MET A 120 13.61 -0.94 -5.03
N LEU A 121 13.49 -0.24 -6.15
CA LEU A 121 13.87 1.16 -6.29
C LEU A 121 13.07 2.07 -5.36
N ARG A 122 11.80 1.77 -5.12
CA ARG A 122 10.96 2.56 -4.22
C ARG A 122 11.53 2.65 -2.80
N LEU A 123 12.12 1.57 -2.27
CA LEU A 123 12.78 1.60 -0.95
C LEU A 123 14.25 2.04 -1.02
N MET A 124 14.86 2.00 -2.21
CA MET A 124 16.26 2.35 -2.44
C MET A 124 16.42 3.67 -3.21
N GLN A 125 15.63 4.69 -2.88
CA GLN A 125 15.79 5.99 -3.51
C GLN A 125 17.19 6.59 -3.24
N PRO A 126 17.83 7.24 -4.23
CA PRO A 126 19.03 8.01 -4.02
C PRO A 126 18.79 9.09 -2.96
N PRO A 127 19.77 9.39 -2.08
CA PRO A 127 19.64 10.48 -1.15
C PRO A 127 19.43 11.79 -1.92
N ALA A 128 18.56 12.66 -1.38
CA ALA A 128 18.37 13.99 -1.93
C ALA A 128 19.73 14.72 -1.97
N PRO A 129 20.00 15.51 -3.03
CA PRO A 129 21.21 16.33 -3.06
C PRO A 129 21.22 17.24 -1.83
N PRO A 130 22.41 17.53 -1.26
CA PRO A 130 22.51 18.41 -0.11
C PRO A 130 21.84 19.74 -0.46
N ARG A 131 20.85 20.14 0.34
CA ARG A 131 20.27 21.47 0.19
C ARG A 131 21.31 22.47 0.70
N PRO A 132 21.61 23.54 -0.04
CA PRO A 132 22.44 24.60 0.49
C PRO A 132 21.77 25.13 1.76
N THR A 133 22.45 25.04 2.90
CA THR A 133 22.03 25.71 4.13
C THR A 133 22.30 27.19 3.95
N VAL A 134 21.32 27.92 3.42
CA VAL A 134 21.35 29.37 3.39
C VAL A 134 20.89 29.85 4.76
N ASP A 135 21.80 30.41 5.54
CA ASP A 135 21.43 31.17 6.73
C ASP A 135 20.72 32.46 6.28
N ILE A 136 19.39 32.46 6.36
CA ILE A 136 18.55 33.61 5.98
C ILE A 136 18.48 34.68 7.08
N SER A 137 19.02 34.38 8.27
CA SER A 137 18.97 35.30 9.41
C SER A 137 20.04 36.38 9.36
N ASP A 138 21.12 36.15 8.61
CA ASP A 138 22.18 37.14 8.36
C ASP A 138 22.55 37.17 6.86
N PRO A 139 22.05 38.15 6.09
CA PRO A 139 22.33 38.26 4.66
C PRO A 139 23.80 38.60 4.33
N ASN A 140 24.61 38.99 5.32
CA ASN A 140 26.03 39.28 5.13
C ASN A 140 26.95 38.13 5.57
N ARG A 141 26.39 37.03 6.10
CA ARG A 141 27.18 35.89 6.53
C ARG A 141 27.82 35.21 5.32
N PRO A 142 29.16 35.05 5.28
CA PRO A 142 29.81 34.28 4.24
C PRO A 142 29.26 32.85 4.23
N GLN A 143 28.63 32.47 3.13
CA GLN A 143 28.15 31.10 2.97
C GLN A 143 29.38 30.16 2.93
N PRO A 144 29.30 28.97 3.56
CA PRO A 144 30.40 28.02 3.51
C PRO A 144 30.75 27.72 2.04
N ALA A 145 32.02 27.82 1.70
CA ALA A 145 32.51 27.39 0.39
C ALA A 145 32.08 25.94 0.18
N PHE A 146 31.53 25.61 -1.00
CA PHE A 146 31.17 24.24 -1.35
C PHE A 146 32.42 23.38 -1.29
N GLU A 147 32.60 22.67 -0.18
CA GLU A 147 33.69 21.74 -0.01
C GLU A 147 33.34 20.50 -0.85
N TYR A 148 33.91 20.44 -2.06
CA TYR A 148 33.89 19.26 -2.92
C TYR A 148 34.77 18.17 -2.30
N THR A 149 34.32 17.61 -1.18
CA THR A 149 34.78 16.28 -0.78
C THR A 149 34.30 15.32 -1.86
N ILE A 150 35.22 14.53 -2.44
CA ILE A 150 34.86 13.39 -3.28
C ILE A 150 34.05 12.44 -2.39
N ARG A 151 32.74 12.63 -2.35
CA ARG A 151 31.85 11.75 -1.59
C ARG A 151 31.86 10.42 -2.29
N ARG A 152 32.28 9.37 -1.57
CA ARG A 152 32.01 8.00 -1.96
C ARG A 152 30.54 7.90 -2.33
N GLU A 153 30.28 7.37 -3.52
CA GLU A 153 28.93 7.23 -4.04
C GLU A 153 28.04 6.49 -3.03
N HIS A 154 26.82 6.98 -2.84
CA HIS A 154 25.88 6.34 -1.92
C HIS A 154 25.45 4.97 -2.47
N PRO A 155 25.40 3.90 -1.63
CA PRO A 155 24.97 2.56 -2.02
C PRO A 155 23.68 2.52 -2.85
N SER A 156 22.63 3.25 -2.43
CA SER A 156 21.36 3.29 -3.16
C SER A 156 21.46 3.99 -4.52
N THR A 157 22.31 5.01 -4.67
CA THR A 157 22.55 5.67 -5.96
C THR A 157 23.17 4.70 -6.97
N LYS A 158 24.09 3.84 -6.50
CA LYS A 158 24.75 2.82 -7.32
C LYS A 158 23.74 1.80 -7.85
N VAL A 159 22.93 1.24 -6.95
CA VAL A 159 21.87 0.27 -7.29
C VAL A 159 20.83 0.90 -8.21
N TRP A 160 20.41 2.15 -7.91
CA TRP A 160 19.47 2.89 -8.74
C TRP A 160 19.92 3.03 -10.19
N ARG A 161 21.15 3.51 -10.40
CA ARG A 161 21.70 3.66 -11.75
C ARG A 161 21.78 2.32 -12.47
N ARG A 162 22.23 1.28 -11.79
CA ARG A 162 22.35 -0.07 -12.35
C ARG A 162 20.99 -0.58 -12.83
N PHE A 163 19.98 -0.53 -11.98
CA PHE A 163 18.63 -1.02 -12.30
C PHE A 163 17.94 -0.18 -13.37
N MET A 164 18.06 1.15 -13.33
CA MET A 164 17.51 2.01 -14.36
C MET A 164 18.17 1.73 -15.71
N LYS A 165 19.51 1.62 -15.74
CA LYS A 165 20.24 1.25 -16.96
C LYS A 165 19.82 -0.12 -17.48
N PHE A 166 19.78 -1.13 -16.60
CA PHE A 166 19.37 -2.48 -16.97
C PHE A 166 17.95 -2.50 -17.56
N ALA A 167 17.00 -1.81 -16.92
CA ALA A 167 15.64 -1.70 -17.43
C ALA A 167 15.59 -1.01 -18.80
N GLU A 168 16.33 0.09 -19.01
CA GLU A 168 16.42 0.76 -20.32
C GLU A 168 17.06 -0.15 -21.39
N ASP A 169 18.10 -0.91 -21.03
CA ASP A 169 18.78 -1.83 -21.95
C ASP A 169 17.87 -3.00 -22.38
N GLN A 170 17.08 -3.55 -21.45
CA GLN A 170 16.18 -4.68 -21.74
C GLN A 170 14.95 -4.27 -22.56
N THR A 171 14.45 -3.05 -22.35
CA THR A 171 13.15 -2.60 -22.89
C THR A 171 13.31 -1.70 -24.12
N GLY A 172 14.47 -1.05 -24.29
CA GLY A 172 14.69 0.00 -25.28
C GLY A 172 14.07 1.36 -24.90
N GLU A 173 13.38 1.44 -23.76
CA GLU A 173 12.78 2.67 -23.25
C GLU A 173 13.83 3.64 -22.68
N ARG A 174 13.42 4.90 -22.49
CA ARG A 174 14.28 5.94 -21.87
C ARG A 174 13.61 6.56 -20.65
N PHE A 175 13.87 5.97 -19.49
CA PHE A 175 13.39 6.45 -18.20
C PHE A 175 14.20 7.63 -17.65
N ARG A 176 15.44 7.85 -18.13
CA ARG A 176 16.32 8.96 -17.73
C ARG A 176 16.61 9.02 -16.23
N GLY A 177 16.53 7.87 -15.55
CA GLY A 177 16.66 7.79 -14.09
C GLY A 177 15.44 8.32 -13.32
N GLU A 178 14.34 8.68 -13.99
CA GLU A 178 13.09 9.16 -13.38
C GLU A 178 12.18 7.98 -13.02
N PHE A 179 11.94 7.77 -11.72
CA PHE A 179 11.09 6.69 -11.20
C PHE A 179 9.67 6.71 -11.77
N ASP A 180 9.08 7.90 -11.86
CA ASP A 180 7.70 8.05 -12.30
C ASP A 180 7.52 7.61 -13.76
N ARG A 181 8.55 7.77 -14.61
CA ARG A 181 8.50 7.28 -15.99
C ARG A 181 8.53 5.76 -16.06
N LEU A 182 9.42 5.13 -15.29
CA LEU A 182 9.46 3.67 -15.17
C LEU A 182 8.10 3.14 -14.68
N GLN A 183 7.54 3.75 -13.64
CA GLN A 183 6.25 3.36 -13.09
C GLN A 183 5.10 3.53 -14.10
N GLN A 184 5.04 4.67 -14.80
CA GLN A 184 4.02 4.92 -15.82
C GLN A 184 4.11 3.92 -16.97
N TRP A 185 5.33 3.56 -17.40
CA TRP A 185 5.55 2.52 -18.39
C TRP A 185 5.09 1.15 -17.89
N ILE A 186 5.47 0.73 -16.69
CA ILE A 186 5.00 -0.54 -16.10
C ILE A 186 3.46 -0.62 -16.06
N TRP A 187 2.80 0.49 -15.73
CA TRP A 187 1.34 0.56 -15.66
C TRP A 187 0.65 0.69 -17.02
N SER A 188 1.39 0.93 -18.11
CA SER A 188 0.85 0.87 -19.48
C SER A 188 0.84 -0.56 -20.05
N LEU A 189 1.61 -1.47 -19.45
CA LEU A 189 1.74 -2.86 -19.90
C LEU A 189 0.59 -3.76 -19.42
N PRO A 190 0.32 -4.86 -20.15
CA PRO A 190 -0.46 -5.99 -19.63
C PRO A 190 0.06 -6.46 -18.27
N TYR A 191 -0.85 -6.95 -17.41
CA TYR A 191 -0.45 -7.46 -16.09
C TYR A 191 0.07 -8.89 -16.19
N GLU A 192 1.37 -9.02 -16.46
CA GLU A 192 2.06 -10.32 -16.62
C GLU A 192 3.27 -10.40 -15.66
N PRO A 193 3.05 -10.40 -14.34
CA PRO A 193 4.13 -10.41 -13.36
C PRO A 193 4.90 -11.74 -13.39
N HIS A 194 6.08 -11.74 -12.78
CA HIS A 194 6.76 -12.98 -12.41
C HIS A 194 5.80 -13.89 -11.59
N PRO A 195 5.76 -15.22 -11.80
CA PRO A 195 4.85 -16.12 -11.06
C PRO A 195 4.97 -16.01 -9.53
N ASP A 196 6.17 -15.72 -9.06
CA ASP A 196 6.49 -15.52 -7.64
C ASP A 196 6.53 -14.06 -7.20
N TYR A 197 5.96 -13.12 -7.98
CA TYR A 197 5.99 -11.70 -7.64
C TYR A 197 5.36 -11.38 -6.28
N ALA A 198 4.27 -12.07 -5.91
CA ALA A 198 3.70 -11.95 -4.57
C ALA A 198 4.69 -12.36 -3.48
N LEU A 199 5.35 -13.52 -3.64
CA LEU A 199 6.37 -13.98 -2.70
C LEU A 199 7.53 -12.98 -2.59
N PHE A 200 8.03 -12.50 -3.74
CA PHE A 200 9.04 -11.44 -3.77
C PHE A 200 8.58 -10.23 -2.95
N LYS A 201 7.35 -9.75 -3.18
CA LYS A 201 6.81 -8.56 -2.51
C LYS A 201 6.73 -8.77 -0.99
N GLY A 202 6.25 -9.94 -0.55
CA GLY A 202 6.22 -10.33 0.85
C GLY A 202 7.61 -10.34 1.49
N GLU A 203 8.60 -10.97 0.85
CA GLU A 203 9.97 -11.02 1.35
C GLU A 203 10.66 -9.65 1.33
N TRP A 204 10.45 -8.86 0.28
CA TRP A 204 11.03 -7.52 0.14
C TRP A 204 10.56 -6.60 1.26
N PHE A 205 9.24 -6.54 1.49
CA PHE A 205 8.69 -5.71 2.56
C PHE A 205 8.92 -6.33 3.96
N ALA A 206 9.20 -7.62 4.08
CA ALA A 206 9.55 -8.25 5.37
C ALA A 206 10.80 -7.66 6.04
N ALA A 207 11.64 -6.95 5.29
CA ALA A 207 12.75 -6.16 5.84
C ALA A 207 12.27 -4.99 6.73
N ILE A 208 11.02 -4.53 6.55
CA ILE A 208 10.36 -3.48 7.36
C ILE A 208 9.56 -4.10 8.50
N ASP A 209 8.70 -5.09 8.18
CA ASP A 209 7.89 -5.82 9.14
C ASP A 209 7.71 -7.27 8.66
N THR A 210 8.19 -8.22 9.45
CA THR A 210 8.17 -9.65 9.09
C THR A 210 6.76 -10.18 8.87
N ARG A 211 5.72 -9.52 9.41
CA ARG A 211 4.31 -9.89 9.22
C ARG A 211 3.81 -9.62 7.81
N PHE A 212 4.46 -8.74 7.03
CA PHE A 212 4.05 -8.45 5.66
C PHE A 212 4.10 -9.68 4.72
N ARG A 213 4.91 -10.70 5.04
CA ARG A 213 4.90 -12.00 4.34
C ARG A 213 3.50 -12.62 4.28
N GLN A 214 2.71 -12.44 5.33
CA GLN A 214 1.40 -13.07 5.48
C GLN A 214 0.38 -12.55 4.47
N PHE A 215 0.58 -11.34 3.93
CA PHE A 215 -0.33 -10.73 2.96
C PHE A 215 -0.04 -11.15 1.52
N PHE A 216 1.18 -11.64 1.24
CA PHE A 216 1.61 -12.00 -0.10
C PHE A 216 2.22 -13.42 -0.17
N PRO A 217 1.49 -14.47 0.25
CA PRO A 217 1.96 -15.83 0.05
C PRO A 217 2.10 -16.15 -1.45
N ARG A 218 2.95 -17.12 -1.77
CA ARG A 218 3.11 -17.61 -3.14
C ARG A 218 1.75 -18.03 -3.72
N GLY A 219 1.43 -17.54 -4.92
CA GLY A 219 0.17 -17.88 -5.61
C GLY A 219 -1.09 -17.21 -5.05
N VAL A 220 -0.95 -16.23 -4.14
CA VAL A 220 -2.10 -15.47 -3.62
C VAL A 220 -2.92 -14.88 -4.76
N GLN A 221 -4.24 -15.03 -4.67
CA GLN A 221 -5.15 -14.45 -5.64
C GLN A 221 -5.36 -12.97 -5.33
N ALA A 222 -5.43 -12.15 -6.38
CA ALA A 222 -5.68 -10.72 -6.26
C ALA A 222 -6.65 -10.25 -7.35
N THR A 223 -7.53 -9.32 -7.01
CA THR A 223 -8.42 -8.65 -7.97
C THR A 223 -7.89 -7.29 -8.41
N ILE A 224 -6.78 -6.85 -7.81
CA ILE A 224 -6.02 -5.66 -8.16
C ILE A 224 -4.58 -6.04 -8.52
N ARG A 225 -3.91 -5.16 -9.24
CA ARG A 225 -2.49 -5.28 -9.60
C ARG A 225 -1.59 -5.14 -8.36
N LEU A 226 -0.75 -6.12 -8.09
CA LEU A 226 0.15 -6.08 -6.92
C LEU A 226 1.23 -4.99 -7.04
N ASP A 227 1.56 -4.55 -8.25
CA ASP A 227 2.48 -3.43 -8.53
C ASP A 227 1.83 -2.05 -8.34
N GLU A 228 0.52 -2.00 -8.07
CA GLU A 228 -0.19 -0.80 -7.61
C GLU A 228 -0.35 -0.75 -6.09
N ILE A 229 0.13 -1.78 -5.37
CA ILE A 229 0.10 -1.82 -3.90
C ILE A 229 1.43 -1.29 -3.36
N ASP A 230 1.35 -0.26 -2.54
CA ASP A 230 2.48 0.47 -2.00
C ASP A 230 2.55 0.41 -0.49
N TRP A 231 3.76 0.34 0.08
CA TRP A 231 3.95 0.56 1.51
C TRP A 231 3.70 2.04 1.84
N GLY A 232 2.79 2.27 2.80
CA GLY A 232 2.33 3.59 3.23
C GLY A 232 3.16 4.25 4.35
N GLY A 233 4.27 3.62 4.78
CA GLY A 233 5.18 4.20 5.77
C GLY A 233 5.01 3.70 7.20
N VAL A 234 4.11 2.75 7.46
CA VAL A 234 3.87 2.18 8.78
C VAL A 234 3.89 0.65 8.76
N VAL A 235 4.25 0.04 9.88
CA VAL A 235 4.21 -1.42 10.10
C VAL A 235 2.76 -1.91 10.26
N VAL A 236 2.52 -3.23 10.30
CA VAL A 236 1.17 -3.77 10.56
C VAL A 236 0.66 -3.26 11.91
N ASN A 237 -0.54 -2.66 11.91
CA ASN A 237 -1.13 -1.96 13.05
C ASN A 237 -0.20 -0.88 13.67
N GLY A 238 0.73 -0.32 12.89
CA GLY A 238 1.57 0.80 13.32
C GLY A 238 0.78 2.08 13.60
N ILE A 239 -0.42 2.17 13.01
CA ILE A 239 -1.49 3.06 13.46
C ILE A 239 -2.53 2.17 14.15
N PRO A 240 -2.56 2.13 15.49
CA PRO A 240 -3.36 1.17 16.22
C PRO A 240 -4.85 1.54 16.14
N PRO A 241 -5.73 0.60 15.74
CA PRO A 241 -7.17 0.79 15.84
C PRO A 241 -7.59 1.12 17.27
N LEU A 242 -8.60 1.97 17.42
CA LEU A 242 -9.33 2.05 18.69
C LEU A 242 -10.15 0.78 18.86
N GLU A 243 -9.95 0.05 19.95
CA GLU A 243 -10.74 -1.15 20.23
C GLU A 243 -11.70 -0.87 21.38
N TYR A 244 -13.00 -0.83 21.08
CA TYR A 244 -14.10 -0.59 22.02
C TYR A 244 -13.80 0.53 23.01
N PRO A 245 -13.53 1.76 22.52
CA PRO A 245 -13.11 2.87 23.36
C PRO A 245 -14.23 3.25 24.34
N GLU A 246 -13.83 3.77 25.50
CA GLU A 246 -14.76 4.40 26.43
C GLU A 246 -15.48 5.59 25.77
N THR A 247 -16.72 5.79 26.17
CA THR A 247 -17.58 6.84 25.61
C THR A 247 -17.97 7.83 26.70
N LEU A 248 -18.11 9.08 26.31
CA LEU A 248 -18.55 10.19 27.16
C LEU A 248 -19.84 10.78 26.61
N ALA A 249 -20.65 11.37 27.50
CA ALA A 249 -21.82 12.12 27.08
C ALA A 249 -21.38 13.40 26.34
N ALA A 250 -22.16 13.85 25.37
CA ALA A 250 -21.80 15.03 24.57
C ALA A 250 -21.56 16.29 25.44
N ALA A 251 -22.29 16.44 26.54
CA ALA A 251 -22.13 17.55 27.48
C ALA A 251 -20.79 17.50 28.26
N ASP A 252 -20.17 16.33 28.35
CA ASP A 252 -18.89 16.13 29.05
C ASP A 252 -17.69 16.20 28.08
N ALA A 253 -17.93 16.48 26.79
CA ALA A 253 -16.90 16.54 25.74
C ALA A 253 -16.14 17.88 25.72
N ASP A 254 -15.59 18.29 26.85
CA ASP A 254 -14.93 19.61 27.03
C ASP A 254 -13.69 19.85 26.14
N TYR A 255 -13.13 18.80 25.55
CA TYR A 255 -12.03 18.86 24.58
C TYR A 255 -12.48 19.19 23.14
N LEU A 256 -13.78 19.34 22.89
CA LEU A 256 -14.33 19.69 21.58
C LEU A 256 -14.97 21.08 21.58
N ASP A 257 -14.35 22.01 20.87
CA ASP A 257 -14.98 23.25 20.41
C ASP A 257 -16.12 23.02 19.39
N ASP A 258 -17.06 23.96 19.31
CA ASP A 258 -18.28 23.89 18.48
C ASP A 258 -18.03 23.71 16.98
N ASP A 259 -16.86 24.14 16.47
CA ASP A 259 -16.48 24.03 15.06
C ASP A 259 -15.68 22.75 14.73
N HIS A 260 -15.40 21.91 15.73
CA HIS A 260 -14.74 20.64 15.50
C HIS A 260 -15.64 19.64 14.78
N ILE A 261 -15.03 18.93 13.82
CA ILE A 261 -15.74 17.92 13.02
C ILE A 261 -15.85 16.62 13.82
N VAL A 262 -17.07 16.10 13.87
CA VAL A 262 -17.39 14.75 14.36
C VAL A 262 -18.13 13.96 13.28
N PHE A 263 -17.97 12.64 13.29
CA PHE A 263 -18.72 11.73 12.43
C PHE A 263 -19.78 11.02 13.27
N GLY A 264 -21.05 11.30 13.01
CA GLY A 264 -22.18 10.67 13.71
C GLY A 264 -22.60 9.35 13.06
N ILE A 265 -22.88 8.34 13.88
CA ILE A 265 -23.54 7.09 13.47
C ILE A 265 -24.79 6.94 14.32
N ALA A 266 -25.91 6.61 13.68
CA ALA A 266 -27.17 6.27 14.34
C ALA A 266 -27.61 4.88 13.84
N VAL A 267 -27.77 3.93 14.76
CA VAL A 267 -28.15 2.54 14.47
C VAL A 267 -29.07 2.06 15.59
N ASP A 268 -30.24 1.51 15.23
CA ASP A 268 -31.20 0.91 16.16
C ASP A 268 -31.54 1.78 17.38
N GLY A 269 -31.65 3.09 17.17
CA GLY A 269 -31.99 4.08 18.21
C GLY A 269 -30.83 4.51 19.09
N GLU A 270 -29.66 3.91 18.93
CA GLU A 270 -28.41 4.36 19.56
C GLU A 270 -27.64 5.30 18.63
N THR A 271 -27.01 6.32 19.19
CA THR A 271 -26.20 7.29 18.45
C THR A 271 -24.82 7.42 19.05
N ARG A 272 -23.80 7.52 18.21
CA ARG A 272 -22.42 7.78 18.63
C ARG A 272 -21.75 8.77 17.70
N ALA A 273 -20.94 9.66 18.28
CA ALA A 273 -20.10 10.58 17.54
C ALA A 273 -18.63 10.16 17.66
N TYR A 274 -17.93 10.14 16.54
CA TYR A 274 -16.50 9.85 16.45
C TYR A 274 -15.76 11.13 16.03
N PRO A 275 -15.03 11.80 16.93
CA PRO A 275 -14.35 13.04 16.59
C PRO A 275 -13.27 12.83 15.53
N LYS A 276 -13.27 13.68 14.50
CA LYS A 276 -12.24 13.63 13.43
C LYS A 276 -10.84 13.72 14.01
N ARG A 277 -10.62 14.55 15.04
CA ARG A 277 -9.30 14.71 15.68
C ARG A 277 -8.77 13.42 16.32
N ILE A 278 -9.67 12.55 16.78
CA ILE A 278 -9.32 11.24 17.35
C ILE A 278 -9.14 10.23 16.21
N LEU A 279 -10.11 10.14 15.30
CA LEU A 279 -10.01 9.23 14.15
C LEU A 279 -8.84 9.57 13.23
N ALA A 280 -8.39 10.82 13.14
CA ALA A 280 -7.22 11.18 12.34
C ALA A 280 -5.91 10.62 12.89
N TRP A 281 -5.86 10.28 14.18
CA TRP A 281 -4.70 9.63 14.79
C TRP A 281 -4.78 8.11 14.70
N HIS A 282 -5.97 7.53 14.92
CA HIS A 282 -6.17 6.07 14.97
C HIS A 282 -6.58 5.46 13.63
N GLU A 283 -7.19 6.25 12.76
CA GLU A 283 -7.69 5.91 11.41
C GLU A 283 -8.68 4.72 11.34
N MET A 284 -9.01 4.11 12.47
CA MET A 284 -9.88 2.96 12.60
C MET A 284 -10.41 2.88 14.04
N ALA A 285 -11.69 2.53 14.19
CA ALA A 285 -12.30 2.17 15.46
C ALA A 285 -13.13 0.90 15.29
N LEU A 286 -12.91 -0.08 16.16
CA LEU A 286 -13.76 -1.25 16.34
C LEU A 286 -14.71 -0.93 17.49
N ASP A 287 -16.01 -1.04 17.26
CA ASP A 287 -17.01 -0.59 18.22
C ASP A 287 -18.27 -1.45 18.17
N ARG A 288 -19.13 -1.29 19.19
CA ARG A 288 -20.47 -1.88 19.24
C ARG A 288 -21.51 -0.79 19.44
N LEU A 289 -22.50 -0.74 18.56
CA LEU A 289 -23.58 0.24 18.60
C LEU A 289 -24.87 -0.37 18.07
N GLY A 290 -25.98 -0.21 18.82
CA GLY A 290 -27.28 -0.73 18.39
C GLY A 290 -27.27 -2.26 18.18
N GLY A 291 -26.49 -3.00 18.98
CA GLY A 291 -26.31 -4.44 18.83
C GLY A 291 -25.46 -4.89 17.64
N LEU A 292 -24.98 -3.97 16.79
CA LEU A 292 -24.06 -4.28 15.68
C LEU A 292 -22.61 -4.17 16.12
N GLU A 293 -21.80 -5.11 15.64
CA GLU A 293 -20.35 -5.03 15.63
C GLU A 293 -19.89 -4.20 14.44
N LEU A 294 -19.13 -3.13 14.69
CA LEU A 294 -18.77 -2.14 13.69
C LEU A 294 -17.25 -2.00 13.55
N THR A 295 -16.80 -1.86 12.31
CA THR A 295 -15.47 -1.35 11.96
C THR A 295 -15.67 0.01 11.29
N ILE A 296 -15.35 1.08 12.00
CA ILE A 296 -15.32 2.45 11.46
C ILE A 296 -13.93 2.71 10.94
N VAL A 297 -13.79 3.05 9.66
CA VAL A 297 -12.49 3.37 9.06
C VAL A 297 -12.47 4.80 8.59
N TYR A 298 -11.40 5.51 8.92
CA TYR A 298 -11.17 6.88 8.48
C TYR A 298 -9.87 6.96 7.67
N CYS A 299 -10.00 7.31 6.39
CA CYS A 299 -8.84 7.54 5.53
C CYS A 299 -8.46 9.01 5.59
N THR A 300 -7.36 9.34 6.27
CA THR A 300 -6.82 10.70 6.41
C THR A 300 -6.49 11.36 5.07
N LEU A 301 -6.05 10.58 4.08
CA LEU A 301 -5.70 11.05 2.73
C LEU A 301 -6.92 11.38 1.87
N CYS A 302 -8.03 10.66 2.06
CA CYS A 302 -9.26 10.84 1.28
C CYS A 302 -10.32 11.66 2.02
N GLY A 303 -10.16 11.88 3.32
CA GLY A 303 -11.15 12.55 4.16
C GLY A 303 -12.45 11.79 4.38
N THR A 304 -12.50 10.51 4.02
CA THR A 304 -13.71 9.69 4.04
C THR A 304 -13.74 8.82 5.29
N VAL A 305 -14.91 8.74 5.92
CA VAL A 305 -15.23 7.80 7.00
C VAL A 305 -16.24 6.77 6.48
N ILE A 306 -16.01 5.49 6.74
CA ILE A 306 -16.91 4.41 6.31
C ILE A 306 -17.11 3.44 7.47
N PRO A 307 -18.35 3.29 7.97
CA PRO A 307 -18.68 2.23 8.90
C PRO A 307 -19.08 0.96 8.15
N TYR A 308 -18.52 -0.15 8.61
CA TYR A 308 -18.81 -1.50 8.14
C TYR A 308 -19.36 -2.34 9.29
N GLU A 309 -20.35 -3.18 9.00
CA GLU A 309 -20.73 -4.26 9.91
C GLU A 309 -19.60 -5.30 9.93
N SER A 310 -18.99 -5.58 11.07
CA SER A 310 -17.85 -6.51 11.20
C SER A 310 -18.28 -7.99 11.13
N VAL A 311 -19.28 -8.30 10.30
CA VAL A 311 -19.84 -9.65 10.16
C VAL A 311 -19.98 -10.00 8.67
N VAL A 312 -19.43 -11.13 8.27
CA VAL A 312 -19.61 -11.71 6.93
C VAL A 312 -20.04 -13.16 7.07
N ASP A 313 -21.11 -13.54 6.38
CA ASP A 313 -21.68 -14.90 6.42
C ASP A 313 -21.93 -15.42 7.86
N GLY A 314 -22.24 -14.50 8.80
CA GLY A 314 -22.49 -14.81 10.20
C GLY A 314 -21.24 -14.93 11.08
N GLN A 315 -20.04 -14.77 10.51
CA GLN A 315 -18.77 -14.77 11.23
C GLN A 315 -18.30 -13.34 11.51
N HIS A 316 -17.84 -13.10 12.73
CA HIS A 316 -17.22 -11.82 13.09
C HIS A 316 -15.84 -11.71 12.45
N ILE A 317 -15.59 -10.62 11.75
CA ILE A 317 -14.29 -10.32 11.14
C ILE A 317 -13.63 -9.21 11.94
N LYS A 318 -12.42 -9.48 12.44
CA LYS A 318 -11.59 -8.44 13.06
C LYS A 318 -10.67 -7.83 12.01
N ILE A 319 -10.91 -6.56 11.69
CA ILE A 319 -10.12 -5.79 10.73
C ILE A 319 -9.03 -4.99 11.46
N GLY A 320 -7.86 -4.86 10.82
CA GLY A 320 -6.76 -4.01 11.25
C GLY A 320 -6.19 -3.14 10.13
N THR A 321 -5.17 -2.33 10.47
CA THR A 321 -4.45 -1.49 9.50
C THR A 321 -3.23 -2.24 8.95
N SER A 322 -3.21 -2.48 7.62
CA SER A 322 -2.15 -3.31 7.02
C SER A 322 -0.81 -2.59 6.85
N GLY A 323 -0.82 -1.25 6.76
CA GLY A 323 0.34 -0.45 6.36
C GLY A 323 0.53 -0.33 4.85
N PHE A 324 -0.30 -1.00 4.04
CA PHE A 324 -0.32 -0.88 2.58
C PHE A 324 -1.41 0.06 2.09
N LEU A 325 -1.15 0.65 0.93
CA LEU A 325 -2.04 1.52 0.18
C LEU A 325 -2.25 0.94 -1.23
N TYR A 326 -3.45 1.14 -1.77
CA TYR A 326 -3.78 0.95 -3.17
C TYR A 326 -4.33 2.26 -3.72
N ARG A 327 -3.62 2.88 -4.68
CA ARG A 327 -3.99 4.20 -5.24
C ARG A 327 -4.27 5.26 -4.16
N SER A 328 -3.36 5.37 -3.19
CA SER A 328 -3.47 6.27 -2.03
C SER A 328 -4.67 6.01 -1.11
N ASN A 329 -5.39 4.90 -1.29
CA ASN A 329 -6.39 4.42 -0.36
C ASN A 329 -5.81 3.34 0.54
N LYS A 330 -6.21 3.34 1.82
CA LYS A 330 -5.78 2.33 2.78
C LYS A 330 -6.23 0.92 2.32
N LEU A 331 -5.32 -0.05 2.42
CA LEU A 331 -5.72 -1.45 2.50
C LEU A 331 -5.84 -1.84 3.97
N MET A 332 -7.00 -2.34 4.35
CA MET A 332 -7.20 -2.95 5.67
C MET A 332 -6.76 -4.42 5.59
N PHE A 333 -6.66 -5.12 6.72
CA PHE A 333 -6.48 -6.57 6.68
C PHE A 333 -7.40 -7.28 7.66
N ASP A 334 -7.79 -8.50 7.31
CA ASP A 334 -8.46 -9.42 8.24
C ASP A 334 -7.42 -10.17 9.08
N HIS A 335 -7.60 -10.15 10.40
CA HIS A 335 -6.74 -10.84 11.35
C HIS A 335 -6.75 -12.37 11.21
N GLU A 336 -7.84 -12.98 10.75
CA GLU A 336 -7.94 -14.43 10.59
C GLU A 336 -7.29 -14.89 9.29
N THR A 337 -7.79 -14.40 8.15
CA THR A 337 -7.38 -14.87 6.82
C THR A 337 -6.15 -14.19 6.26
N ARG A 338 -5.73 -13.06 6.84
CA ARG A 338 -4.63 -12.20 6.34
C ARG A 338 -4.88 -11.64 4.94
N SER A 339 -6.13 -11.60 4.51
CA SER A 339 -6.51 -10.93 3.27
C SER A 339 -6.41 -9.41 3.41
N LEU A 340 -6.10 -8.73 2.29
CA LEU A 340 -6.09 -7.28 2.22
C LEU A 340 -7.41 -6.79 1.62
N TRP A 341 -8.01 -5.79 2.27
CA TRP A 341 -9.35 -5.30 1.95
C TRP A 341 -9.32 -3.87 1.44
N ASN A 342 -10.07 -3.61 0.38
CA ASN A 342 -10.28 -2.25 -0.11
C ASN A 342 -11.19 -1.49 0.86
N THR A 343 -10.71 -0.35 1.36
CA THR A 343 -11.45 0.45 2.36
C THR A 343 -12.73 1.06 1.82
N PHE A 344 -12.84 1.34 0.52
CA PHE A 344 -14.06 1.89 -0.08
C PHE A 344 -15.10 0.82 -0.40
N GLU A 345 -14.66 -0.32 -0.92
CA GLU A 345 -15.57 -1.36 -1.39
C GLU A 345 -15.97 -2.36 -0.30
N GLY A 346 -15.18 -2.48 0.77
CA GLY A 346 -15.44 -3.44 1.86
C GLY A 346 -15.36 -4.89 1.37
N VAL A 347 -14.40 -5.18 0.49
CA VAL A 347 -14.14 -6.53 -0.07
C VAL A 347 -12.65 -6.86 -0.01
N PRO A 348 -12.28 -8.16 0.11
CA PRO A 348 -10.90 -8.58 -0.06
C PRO A 348 -10.49 -8.38 -1.52
N VAL A 349 -9.32 -7.79 -1.72
CA VAL A 349 -8.70 -7.56 -3.03
C VAL A 349 -7.38 -8.33 -3.19
N VAL A 350 -6.82 -8.85 -2.11
CA VAL A 350 -5.72 -9.82 -2.09
C VAL A 350 -6.02 -10.87 -1.03
N GLY A 351 -5.88 -12.14 -1.35
CA GLY A 351 -6.14 -13.24 -0.44
C GLY A 351 -7.61 -13.69 -0.41
N PRO A 352 -7.92 -14.71 0.41
CA PRO A 352 -9.26 -15.27 0.52
C PRO A 352 -10.22 -14.33 1.27
N LEU A 353 -11.50 -14.69 1.29
CA LEU A 353 -12.45 -14.12 2.24
C LEU A 353 -12.32 -14.81 3.58
#